data_AF-A0A173LP90-F1
#
_entry.id   AF-A0A173LP90-F1
#
_cell.length_a   1.000
_cell.length_b   1.000
_cell.length_c   1.000
_cell.angle_alpha   90.00
_cell.angle_beta   90.00
_cell.angle_gamma   90.00
#
_symmetry.space_group_name_H-M   'P 1'
#
loop_
_entity.id
_entity.type
_entity.pdbx_description
1 polymer ?
#
loop_
_entity_poly.entity_id
_entity_poly.type
_entity_poly.pdbx_seq_one_letter_code
_entity_poly.pdbx_strand_id
1 'polypeptide(L)'
;MYMRKLSALTSSLIVSVALLAGCSSDSDSEASDRTPSMTTEQLTATSTSGEDGAFKDVDPATFANRNSHVFSFNTTAGGEGMCMFTEEVATCTGEAAIDVPDVEVPPFPASRPGAATVSAAGIRYTMVEGVPPAEAALGTQERVKFGEVTCEMSEKSDLKCSVGKNALHVSGANPDLTTSGTVIVTEPTAAQSSSQSASATTSESPSSTATETNLDGDYSEDDEPVAPGTMCGAASGNTLVKVESGTVSCLDAQSIIDEYKATRQESGGGNTLAMLVRGWSCSTPSAGRASETGASIICDGPGGEHITAP
;
A
#
# COMPACT_ATOMS: atom_id res chain seq x y z
N MET A 1 -21.83 4.78 -58.57
CA MET A 1 -23.19 5.08 -58.07
C MET A 1 -23.03 5.91 -56.81
N TYR A 2 -23.47 7.16 -56.89
CA TYR A 2 -23.60 8.24 -55.89
C TYR A 2 -22.82 8.27 -54.55
N MET A 3 -22.08 9.38 -54.41
CA MET A 3 -21.52 10.01 -53.21
C MET A 3 -22.56 10.50 -52.16
N ARG A 4 -22.01 10.88 -51.00
CA ARG A 4 -22.40 11.92 -50.00
C ARG A 4 -22.92 11.31 -48.68
N LYS A 5 -22.50 11.77 -47.50
CA LYS A 5 -22.34 13.17 -47.06
C LYS A 5 -21.21 13.35 -46.02
N LEU A 6 -20.37 14.37 -46.26
CA LEU A 6 -19.77 15.20 -45.21
C LEU A 6 -20.86 16.02 -44.53
N SER A 7 -20.73 16.24 -43.22
CA SER A 7 -21.26 17.41 -42.54
C SER A 7 -20.12 18.12 -41.82
N ALA A 8 -19.99 19.41 -42.12
CA ALA A 8 -19.03 20.33 -41.56
C ALA A 8 -19.74 21.35 -40.64
N LEU A 9 -18.92 22.11 -39.92
CA LEU A 9 -19.15 23.44 -39.32
C LEU A 9 -19.89 23.50 -37.98
N THR A 10 -19.24 24.10 -36.97
CA THR A 10 -19.35 25.55 -36.76
C THR A 10 -18.33 26.06 -35.74
N SER A 11 -17.53 27.03 -36.17
CA SER A 11 -16.74 27.93 -35.33
C SER A 11 -17.66 28.82 -34.50
N SER A 12 -17.23 29.20 -33.29
CA SER A 12 -17.62 30.49 -32.72
C SER A 12 -16.47 31.08 -31.90
N LEU A 13 -16.07 32.25 -32.35
CA LEU A 13 -15.03 33.15 -31.87
C LEU A 13 -15.72 34.16 -30.94
N ILE A 14 -15.29 34.32 -29.69
CA ILE A 14 -15.71 35.48 -28.87
C ILE A 14 -14.48 36.17 -28.31
N VAL A 15 -14.44 37.45 -28.65
CA VAL A 15 -13.42 38.47 -28.41
C VAL A 15 -13.57 39.08 -27.02
N SER A 16 -12.41 39.47 -26.48
CA SER A 16 -12.05 40.21 -25.27
C SER A 16 -12.99 41.34 -24.81
N VAL A 17 -13.03 41.58 -23.49
CA VAL A 17 -12.94 42.93 -22.90
C VAL A 17 -12.15 42.87 -21.59
N ALA A 18 -11.01 43.57 -21.56
CA ALA A 18 -10.29 43.96 -20.36
C ALA A 18 -10.89 45.27 -19.81
N LEU A 19 -11.11 45.35 -18.50
CA LEU A 19 -11.36 46.61 -17.81
C LEU A 19 -10.34 46.75 -16.67
N LEU A 20 -9.37 47.62 -16.93
CA LEU A 20 -8.50 48.26 -15.95
C LEU A 20 -9.29 49.35 -15.21
N ALA A 21 -9.30 49.30 -13.89
CA ALA A 21 -9.62 50.41 -12.99
C ALA A 21 -8.87 50.11 -11.68
N GLY A 22 -8.13 51.00 -11.04
CA GLY A 22 -7.73 52.38 -11.30
C GLY A 22 -6.83 52.78 -10.11
N CYS A 23 -5.66 53.36 -10.39
CA CYS A 23 -4.81 53.99 -9.37
C CYS A 23 -5.33 55.41 -9.07
N SER A 24 -5.35 55.78 -7.79
CA SER A 24 -5.36 57.18 -7.33
C SER A 24 -4.60 57.23 -6.00
N SER A 25 -3.38 57.76 -6.02
CA SER A 25 -2.97 59.05 -5.41
C SER A 25 -2.46 58.88 -3.96
N ASP A 26 -1.43 59.54 -3.44
CA ASP A 26 -0.29 60.35 -3.91
C ASP A 26 0.55 60.67 -2.63
N SER A 27 1.77 61.19 -2.80
CA SER A 27 2.56 62.01 -1.85
C SER A 27 3.66 61.34 -0.98
N ASP A 28 4.88 61.43 -1.54
CA ASP A 28 6.08 62.16 -1.07
C ASP A 28 6.90 61.78 0.18
N SER A 29 8.20 61.56 -0.12
CA SER A 29 9.42 62.14 0.51
C SER A 29 10.22 61.39 1.58
N GLU A 30 11.39 60.93 1.10
CA GLU A 30 12.77 61.10 1.62
C GLU A 30 13.25 60.36 2.90
N ALA A 31 14.08 59.35 2.64
CA ALA A 31 15.38 59.00 3.25
C ALA A 31 15.58 59.08 4.77
N SER A 32 15.82 57.92 5.43
CA SER A 32 17.11 57.60 6.08
C SER A 32 17.13 56.18 6.68
N ASP A 33 18.33 55.60 6.68
CA ASP A 33 18.88 54.59 7.61
C ASP A 33 18.43 53.10 7.59
N ARG A 34 19.38 52.28 7.11
CA ARG A 34 19.79 50.91 7.48
C ARG A 34 18.90 50.10 8.44
N THR A 35 18.50 48.89 7.99
CA THR A 35 18.87 47.54 8.52
C THR A 35 18.05 46.48 7.75
N PRO A 36 18.62 45.37 7.25
CA PRO A 36 17.85 44.33 6.58
C PRO A 36 17.12 43.49 7.64
N SER A 37 15.80 43.64 7.74
CA SER A 37 14.94 42.68 8.44
C SER A 37 14.43 41.68 7.40
N MET A 38 14.73 40.40 7.59
CA MET A 38 14.18 39.32 6.78
C MET A 38 12.67 39.23 7.03
N THR A 39 11.88 39.76 6.11
CA THR A 39 10.44 39.50 6.07
C THR A 39 10.25 38.10 5.51
N THR A 40 9.92 37.15 6.38
CA THR A 40 9.37 35.86 5.99
C THR A 40 8.07 36.11 5.23
N GLU A 41 8.06 35.86 3.92
CA GLU A 41 6.82 35.68 3.17
C GLU A 41 6.16 34.40 3.67
N GLN A 42 5.34 34.56 4.71
CA GLN A 42 4.39 33.55 5.13
C GLN A 42 3.30 33.49 4.07
N LEU A 43 3.53 32.67 3.04
CA LEU A 43 2.50 32.17 2.15
C LEU A 43 1.41 31.56 3.04
N THR A 44 0.36 32.34 3.25
CA THR A 44 -0.83 31.91 3.94
C THR A 44 -1.51 30.94 2.99
N ALA A 45 -1.26 29.65 3.19
CA ALA A 45 -2.04 28.60 2.55
C ALA A 45 -3.47 28.75 3.07
N THR A 46 -4.31 29.40 2.27
CA THR A 46 -5.77 29.32 2.42
C THR A 46 -6.13 27.85 2.34
N SER A 47 -6.37 27.24 3.50
CA SER A 47 -7.02 25.95 3.60
C SER A 47 -8.42 26.11 3.04
N THR A 48 -8.59 25.81 1.76
CA THR A 48 -9.90 25.54 1.18
C THR A 48 -10.39 24.25 1.80
N SER A 49 -11.04 24.37 2.96
CA SER A 49 -11.85 23.31 3.53
C SER A 49 -12.98 23.07 2.53
N GLY A 50 -12.84 22.02 1.72
CA GLY A 50 -13.88 21.60 0.79
C GLY A 50 -15.19 21.42 1.54
N GLU A 51 -16.26 21.93 0.95
CA GLU A 51 -17.62 21.91 1.48
C GLU A 51 -18.01 20.50 1.94
N ASP A 52 -18.14 20.36 3.25
CA ASP A 52 -18.50 19.15 3.97
C ASP A 52 -20.02 18.97 3.84
N GLY A 53 -20.46 18.26 2.81
CA GLY A 53 -21.77 17.60 2.86
C GLY A 53 -21.72 16.58 4.01
N ALA A 54 -22.75 16.52 4.85
CA ALA A 54 -22.75 15.60 5.98
C ALA A 54 -22.64 14.14 5.49
N PHE A 55 -21.47 13.54 5.65
CA PHE A 55 -21.26 12.13 5.30
C PHE A 55 -22.09 11.21 6.19
N LYS A 56 -22.68 10.18 5.59
CA LYS A 56 -23.24 9.06 6.31
C LYS A 56 -22.12 8.10 6.71
N ASP A 57 -21.93 7.93 8.01
CA ASP A 57 -20.99 6.93 8.53
C ASP A 57 -21.51 5.50 8.28
N VAL A 58 -20.66 4.66 7.70
CA VAL A 58 -20.89 3.24 7.44
C VAL A 58 -20.00 2.43 8.38
N ASP A 59 -20.56 1.36 8.96
CA ASP A 59 -19.83 0.45 9.84
C ASP A 59 -18.73 -0.27 9.03
N PRO A 60 -17.45 -0.21 9.46
CA PRO A 60 -16.36 -0.91 8.78
C PRO A 60 -16.61 -2.42 8.64
N ALA A 61 -17.37 -3.06 9.55
CA ALA A 61 -17.71 -4.47 9.46
C ALA A 61 -18.47 -4.83 8.17
N THR A 62 -19.12 -3.86 7.52
CA THR A 62 -19.74 -4.01 6.18
C THR A 62 -18.74 -4.44 5.11
N PHE A 63 -17.46 -4.08 5.30
CA PHE A 63 -16.38 -4.33 4.36
C PHE A 63 -15.44 -5.43 4.83
N ALA A 64 -15.76 -6.15 5.91
CA ALA A 64 -14.85 -7.13 6.49
C ALA A 64 -14.58 -8.31 5.54
N ASN A 65 -13.29 -8.63 5.35
CA ASN A 65 -12.83 -9.75 4.55
C ASN A 65 -11.63 -10.43 5.23
N ARG A 66 -11.91 -11.54 5.94
CA ARG A 66 -10.98 -12.37 6.72
C ARG A 66 -10.07 -11.58 7.67
N ASN A 67 -9.01 -10.96 7.15
CA ASN A 67 -7.95 -10.28 7.91
C ASN A 67 -7.81 -8.79 7.53
N SER A 68 -8.69 -8.26 6.67
CA SER A 68 -8.68 -6.86 6.21
C SER A 68 -10.09 -6.38 5.93
N HIS A 69 -10.24 -5.10 5.59
CA HIS A 69 -11.48 -4.58 5.04
C HIS A 69 -11.29 -4.18 3.59
N VAL A 70 -12.28 -4.49 2.73
CA VAL A 70 -12.21 -4.23 1.29
C VAL A 70 -13.53 -3.64 0.82
N PHE A 71 -13.47 -2.49 0.15
CA PHE A 71 -14.62 -1.91 -0.56
C PHE A 71 -14.26 -1.62 -2.01
N SER A 72 -15.26 -1.71 -2.89
CA SER A 72 -15.18 -1.17 -4.24
C SER A 72 -15.65 0.29 -4.26
N PHE A 73 -15.21 1.02 -5.27
CA PHE A 73 -15.70 2.36 -5.54
C PHE A 73 -15.92 2.58 -7.04
N ASN A 74 -16.81 3.52 -7.33
CA ASN A 74 -17.12 3.97 -8.68
C ASN A 74 -17.01 5.49 -8.72
N THR A 75 -16.22 6.02 -9.66
CA THR A 75 -16.16 7.46 -9.94
C THR A 75 -17.28 7.88 -10.89
N THR A 76 -17.60 9.17 -10.93
CA THR A 76 -18.70 9.73 -11.75
C THR A 76 -18.51 9.53 -13.25
N ALA A 77 -17.29 9.24 -13.69
CA ALA A 77 -16.95 9.01 -15.09
C ALA A 77 -16.81 7.52 -15.46
N GLY A 78 -17.26 6.62 -14.57
CA GLY A 78 -17.29 5.17 -14.81
C GLY A 78 -15.97 4.46 -14.47
N GLY A 79 -15.05 5.13 -13.78
CA GLY A 79 -13.83 4.51 -13.27
C GLY A 79 -14.17 3.62 -12.09
N GLU A 80 -13.80 2.34 -12.18
CA GLU A 80 -13.96 1.38 -11.10
C GLU A 80 -12.63 1.15 -10.40
N GLY A 81 -12.68 0.96 -9.08
CA GLY A 81 -11.51 0.62 -8.31
C GLY A 81 -11.87 0.03 -6.96
N MET A 82 -10.83 -0.17 -6.16
CA MET A 82 -10.93 -0.83 -4.88
C MET A 82 -9.97 -0.23 -3.88
N CYS A 83 -10.38 -0.23 -2.61
CA CYS A 83 -9.49 -0.01 -1.50
C CYS A 83 -9.53 -1.15 -0.50
N MET A 84 -8.35 -1.49 -0.01
CA MET A 84 -8.14 -2.34 1.15
C MET A 84 -7.71 -1.47 2.32
N PHE A 85 -8.17 -1.75 3.53
CA PHE A 85 -7.77 -0.98 4.70
C PHE A 85 -7.75 -1.80 5.99
N THR A 86 -6.92 -1.35 6.93
CA THR A 86 -6.85 -1.80 8.33
C THR A 86 -7.03 -0.59 9.24
N GLU A 87 -6.77 -0.73 10.54
CA GLU A 87 -6.83 0.39 11.48
C GLU A 87 -5.78 1.47 11.19
N GLU A 88 -4.70 1.15 10.47
CA GLU A 88 -3.52 2.04 10.36
C GLU A 88 -3.22 2.46 8.91
N VAL A 89 -3.65 1.68 7.93
CA VAL A 89 -3.30 1.89 6.52
C VAL A 89 -4.47 1.69 5.60
N ALA A 90 -4.49 2.46 4.50
CA ALA A 90 -5.39 2.23 3.37
C ALA A 90 -4.59 2.14 2.07
N THR A 91 -4.89 1.15 1.24
CA THR A 91 -4.30 0.95 -0.07
C THR A 91 -5.41 0.99 -1.11
N CYS A 92 -5.33 1.93 -2.05
CA CYS A 92 -6.32 2.13 -3.09
C CYS A 92 -5.71 1.95 -4.48
N THR A 93 -6.45 1.27 -5.36
CA THR A 93 -6.07 1.12 -6.77
C THR A 93 -6.38 2.40 -7.55
N GLY A 94 -5.56 2.70 -8.55
CA GLY A 94 -5.77 3.81 -9.45
C GLY A 94 -4.59 4.01 -10.40
N GLU A 95 -4.76 4.89 -11.37
CA GLU A 95 -3.72 5.27 -12.32
C GLU A 95 -2.91 6.43 -11.76
N ALA A 96 -1.64 6.19 -11.44
CA ALA A 96 -0.76 7.26 -10.96
C ALA A 96 -0.47 8.29 -12.06
N ALA A 97 -0.41 9.57 -11.69
CA ALA A 97 -0.10 10.68 -12.59
C ALA A 97 1.21 10.48 -13.36
N ILE A 98 1.32 11.01 -14.59
CA ILE A 98 2.42 10.73 -15.52
C ILE A 98 3.83 11.02 -14.97
N ASP A 99 3.94 11.97 -14.05
CA ASP A 99 5.17 12.38 -13.37
C ASP A 99 5.58 11.48 -12.20
N VAL A 100 4.72 10.56 -11.77
CA VAL A 100 5.05 9.53 -10.79
C VAL A 100 5.97 8.49 -11.44
N PRO A 101 7.14 8.21 -10.85
CA PRO A 101 8.07 7.23 -11.39
C PRO A 101 7.52 5.80 -11.30
N ASP A 102 8.08 4.92 -12.13
CA ASP A 102 7.81 3.48 -12.04
C ASP A 102 8.26 2.95 -10.67
N VAL A 103 7.50 1.98 -10.16
CA VAL A 103 7.80 1.27 -8.92
C VAL A 103 8.28 -0.14 -9.23
N GLU A 104 9.29 -0.58 -8.49
CA GLU A 104 9.75 -1.96 -8.51
C GLU A 104 9.11 -2.70 -7.34
N VAL A 105 8.21 -3.64 -7.65
CA VAL A 105 7.58 -4.51 -6.65
C VAL A 105 7.88 -5.94 -7.06
N PRO A 106 8.98 -6.54 -6.53
CA PRO A 106 9.32 -7.92 -6.85
C PRO A 106 8.15 -8.87 -6.59
N PRO A 107 7.96 -9.93 -7.41
CA PRO A 107 8.82 -10.35 -8.52
C PRO A 107 8.55 -9.62 -9.85
N PHE A 108 7.67 -8.61 -9.88
CA PHE A 108 7.32 -7.92 -11.11
C PHE A 108 8.42 -6.95 -11.54
N PRO A 109 8.65 -6.80 -12.85
CA PRO A 109 9.54 -5.76 -13.35
C PRO A 109 9.02 -4.38 -12.94
N ALA A 110 9.93 -3.42 -12.86
CA ALA A 110 9.58 -2.02 -12.65
C ALA A 110 8.49 -1.60 -13.65
N SER A 111 7.40 -1.03 -13.14
CA SER A 111 6.30 -0.57 -13.97
C SER A 111 5.50 0.53 -13.29
N ARG A 112 4.55 1.10 -14.04
CA ARG A 112 3.72 2.20 -13.57
C ARG A 112 2.89 1.75 -12.36
N PRO A 113 2.85 2.54 -11.27
CA PRO A 113 2.06 2.17 -10.11
C PRO A 113 0.58 2.08 -10.46
N GLY A 114 -0.04 0.97 -10.05
CA GLY A 114 -1.48 0.75 -10.15
C GLY A 114 -2.22 1.00 -8.83
N ALA A 115 -1.50 1.41 -7.79
CA ALA A 115 -2.06 1.68 -6.47
C ALA A 115 -1.14 2.59 -5.65
N ALA A 116 -1.68 3.10 -4.53
CA ALA A 116 -0.88 3.69 -3.47
C ALA A 116 -1.42 3.30 -2.10
N THR A 117 -0.53 3.28 -1.12
CA THR A 117 -0.82 3.07 0.30
C THR A 117 -0.59 4.36 1.06
N VAL A 118 -1.53 4.72 1.94
CA VAL A 118 -1.41 5.81 2.91
C VAL A 118 -1.34 5.27 4.33
N SER A 119 -0.48 5.88 5.14
CA SER A 119 -0.25 5.59 6.55
C SER A 119 0.17 6.87 7.27
N ALA A 120 0.33 6.81 8.60
CA ALA A 120 0.90 7.91 9.37
C ALA A 120 2.34 8.26 8.95
N ALA A 121 3.13 7.26 8.52
CA ALA A 121 4.51 7.44 8.06
C ALA A 121 4.60 8.23 6.75
N GLY A 122 3.61 8.06 5.86
CA GLY A 122 3.60 8.68 4.54
C GLY A 122 2.82 7.87 3.52
N ILE A 123 3.03 8.22 2.26
CA ILE A 123 2.34 7.66 1.10
C ILE A 123 3.35 6.92 0.22
N ARG A 124 3.00 5.72 -0.23
CA ARG A 124 3.85 4.90 -1.12
C ARG A 124 3.06 4.42 -2.31
N TYR A 125 3.61 4.62 -3.50
CA TYR A 125 3.11 4.00 -4.72
C TYR A 125 3.50 2.52 -4.76
N THR A 126 2.61 1.67 -5.27
CA THR A 126 2.79 0.22 -5.30
C THR A 126 2.00 -0.42 -6.43
N MET A 127 2.10 -1.75 -6.54
CA MET A 127 1.28 -2.60 -7.37
C MET A 127 0.47 -3.55 -6.50
N VAL A 128 -0.79 -3.77 -6.86
CA VAL A 128 -1.69 -4.68 -6.17
C VAL A 128 -2.25 -5.64 -7.21
N GLU A 129 -2.10 -6.95 -7.00
CA GLU A 129 -2.58 -7.96 -7.95
C GLU A 129 -3.66 -8.86 -7.33
N GLY A 130 -4.75 -9.11 -8.05
CA GLY A 130 -5.69 -10.17 -7.69
C GLY A 130 -6.36 -9.96 -6.32
N VAL A 131 -6.78 -8.72 -6.03
CA VAL A 131 -7.56 -8.47 -4.83
C VAL A 131 -8.91 -9.19 -4.93
N PRO A 132 -9.40 -9.86 -3.86
CA PRO A 132 -10.72 -10.46 -3.87
C PRO A 132 -11.77 -9.42 -4.25
N PRO A 133 -12.78 -9.77 -5.05
CA PRO A 133 -13.86 -8.84 -5.36
C PRO A 133 -14.48 -8.33 -4.06
N ALA A 134 -14.65 -7.02 -3.95
CA ALA A 134 -15.30 -6.42 -2.79
C ALA A 134 -16.76 -6.87 -2.74
N GLU A 135 -17.22 -7.31 -1.58
CA GLU A 135 -18.62 -7.71 -1.39
C GLU A 135 -19.55 -6.49 -1.27
N ALA A 136 -18.99 -5.32 -0.95
CA ALA A 136 -19.70 -4.06 -0.82
C ALA A 136 -18.91 -2.88 -1.41
N ALA A 137 -19.64 -1.84 -1.78
CA ALA A 137 -19.10 -0.58 -2.30
C ALA A 137 -19.28 0.54 -1.28
N LEU A 138 -18.34 1.50 -1.26
CA LEU A 138 -18.53 2.76 -0.54
C LEU A 138 -19.31 3.73 -1.44
N GLY A 139 -20.55 4.04 -1.05
CA GLY A 139 -21.46 4.89 -1.83
C GLY A 139 -21.12 6.37 -1.76
N THR A 140 -21.70 7.19 -2.64
CA THR A 140 -21.54 8.65 -2.57
C THR A 140 -22.09 9.24 -1.27
N GLN A 141 -21.40 10.25 -0.75
CA GLN A 141 -21.66 10.84 0.57
C GLN A 141 -21.59 9.83 1.73
N GLU A 142 -20.93 8.69 1.54
CA GLU A 142 -20.63 7.74 2.62
C GLU A 142 -19.19 7.88 3.09
N ARG A 143 -18.99 7.54 4.37
CA ARG A 143 -17.69 7.55 5.02
C ARG A 143 -17.53 6.28 5.85
N VAL A 144 -16.35 5.70 5.80
CA VAL A 144 -15.94 4.62 6.71
C VAL A 144 -14.73 5.08 7.53
N LYS A 145 -14.78 4.78 8.83
CA LYS A 145 -13.68 5.04 9.78
C LYS A 145 -13.31 3.75 10.48
N PHE A 146 -12.01 3.44 10.50
CA PHE A 146 -11.49 2.28 11.20
C PHE A 146 -10.08 2.59 11.69
N GLY A 147 -9.89 2.62 13.01
CA GLY A 147 -8.66 3.15 13.62
C GLY A 147 -8.35 4.58 13.19
N GLU A 148 -7.15 4.80 12.65
CA GLU A 148 -6.64 6.06 12.10
C GLU A 148 -7.08 6.31 10.65
N VAL A 149 -7.59 5.29 9.97
CA VAL A 149 -8.02 5.38 8.57
C VAL A 149 -9.41 6.00 8.49
N THR A 150 -9.55 7.02 7.65
CA THR A 150 -10.84 7.57 7.21
C THR A 150 -10.90 7.56 5.69
N CYS A 151 -11.88 6.86 5.12
CA CYS A 151 -12.18 6.88 3.70
C CYS A 151 -13.57 7.51 3.46
N GLU A 152 -13.63 8.49 2.57
CA GLU A 152 -14.79 9.32 2.27
C GLU A 152 -15.04 9.32 0.76
N MET A 153 -16.28 9.11 0.36
CA MET A 153 -16.70 9.23 -1.03
C MET A 153 -17.52 10.50 -1.19
N SER A 154 -17.01 11.47 -1.95
CA SER A 154 -17.72 12.74 -2.15
C SER A 154 -19.03 12.55 -2.93
N GLU A 155 -19.88 13.58 -2.94
CA GLU A 155 -21.08 13.60 -3.78
C GLU A 155 -20.75 13.54 -5.28
N LYS A 156 -19.53 13.95 -5.67
CA LYS A 156 -19.02 13.88 -7.03
C LYS A 156 -18.35 12.53 -7.34
N SER A 157 -18.45 11.57 -6.44
CA SER A 157 -17.77 10.27 -6.52
C SER A 157 -16.25 10.40 -6.61
N ASP A 158 -15.69 11.37 -5.87
CA ASP A 158 -14.25 11.45 -5.64
C ASP A 158 -13.94 10.76 -4.32
N LEU A 159 -13.12 9.73 -4.38
CA LEU A 159 -12.68 9.01 -3.19
C LEU A 159 -11.52 9.74 -2.54
N LYS A 160 -11.55 9.85 -1.21
CA LYS A 160 -10.42 10.26 -0.40
C LYS A 160 -10.21 9.27 0.74
N CYS A 161 -9.02 8.69 0.85
CA CYS A 161 -8.61 7.91 2.02
C CYS A 161 -7.46 8.63 2.72
N SER A 162 -7.53 8.80 4.04
CA SER A 162 -6.56 9.59 4.80
C SER A 162 -6.18 8.96 6.12
N VAL A 163 -4.92 9.21 6.51
CA VAL A 163 -4.34 8.88 7.81
C VAL A 163 -3.53 10.09 8.28
N GLY A 164 -4.01 10.76 9.34
CA GLY A 164 -3.42 12.01 9.81
C GLY A 164 -3.37 13.10 8.73
N LYS A 165 -2.16 13.55 8.37
CA LYS A 165 -1.93 14.58 7.35
C LYS A 165 -1.77 14.03 5.93
N ASN A 166 -1.74 12.72 5.76
CA ASN A 166 -1.50 12.06 4.49
C ASN A 166 -2.84 11.59 3.90
N ALA A 167 -3.02 11.73 2.58
CA ALA A 167 -4.23 11.33 1.88
C ALA A 167 -3.97 10.83 0.46
N LEU A 168 -4.74 9.83 0.05
CA LEU A 168 -4.93 9.41 -1.34
C LEU A 168 -6.24 10.00 -1.85
N HIS A 169 -6.25 10.41 -3.11
CA HIS A 169 -7.41 10.89 -3.81
C HIS A 169 -7.57 10.12 -5.12
N VAL A 170 -8.76 9.61 -5.40
CA VAL A 170 -9.09 8.90 -6.65
C VAL A 170 -10.32 9.51 -7.29
N SER A 171 -10.22 9.88 -8.57
CA SER A 171 -11.29 10.54 -9.33
C SER A 171 -11.19 10.22 -10.81
N GLY A 172 -12.11 10.70 -11.65
CA GLY A 172 -11.97 10.61 -13.11
C GLY A 172 -12.35 9.26 -13.75
N ALA A 173 -12.39 9.22 -15.09
CA ALA A 173 -12.90 8.08 -15.88
C ALA A 173 -11.96 6.88 -15.86
N ASN A 174 -10.67 7.17 -15.88
CA ASN A 174 -9.65 6.29 -15.38
C ASN A 174 -9.43 6.75 -13.93
N PRO A 175 -9.43 5.86 -12.94
CA PRO A 175 -9.33 6.23 -11.53
C PRO A 175 -7.98 6.92 -11.24
N ASP A 176 -7.87 8.21 -11.53
CA ASP A 176 -6.69 9.04 -11.44
C ASP A 176 -6.30 9.17 -9.97
N LEU A 177 -5.13 8.63 -9.63
CA LEU A 177 -4.61 8.54 -8.28
C LEU A 177 -3.66 9.71 -8.02
N THR A 178 -4.07 10.59 -7.11
CA THR A 178 -3.27 11.71 -6.63
C THR A 178 -3.06 11.62 -5.12
N THR A 179 -2.04 12.30 -4.62
CA THR A 179 -1.59 12.17 -3.23
C THR A 179 -1.38 13.53 -2.59
N SER A 180 -1.69 13.64 -1.31
CA SER A 180 -1.44 14.84 -0.50
C SER A 180 -0.74 14.43 0.79
N GLY A 181 0.47 14.92 1.02
CA GLY A 181 1.29 14.56 2.18
C GLY A 181 2.71 14.17 1.79
N THR A 182 3.36 13.39 2.64
CA THR A 182 4.75 12.96 2.41
C THR A 182 4.77 11.68 1.57
N VAL A 183 5.25 11.78 0.33
CA VAL A 183 5.53 10.59 -0.49
C VAL A 183 6.87 10.00 -0.09
N ILE A 184 6.89 8.72 0.28
CA ILE A 184 8.08 7.97 0.60
C ILE A 184 8.53 7.27 -0.67
N VAL A 185 9.69 7.66 -1.18
CA VAL A 185 10.35 6.96 -2.29
C VAL A 185 11.32 5.98 -1.65
N THR A 186 10.96 4.69 -1.66
CA THR A 186 11.92 3.64 -1.31
C THR A 186 12.84 3.48 -2.52
N GLU A 187 14.02 4.09 -2.48
CA GLU A 187 15.06 3.73 -3.45
C GLU A 187 15.35 2.23 -3.30
N PRO A 188 15.52 1.47 -4.40
CA PRO A 188 15.84 0.06 -4.32
C PRO A 188 17.12 -0.06 -3.49
N THR A 189 17.01 -0.73 -2.34
CA THR A 189 18.17 -1.10 -1.55
C THR A 189 18.99 -2.02 -2.43
N ALA A 190 20.02 -1.46 -3.07
CA ALA A 190 21.02 -2.25 -3.75
C ALA A 190 21.54 -3.27 -2.74
N ALA A 191 21.26 -4.55 -3.01
CA ALA A 191 21.72 -5.67 -2.21
C ALA A 191 23.19 -5.43 -1.85
N GLN A 192 23.46 -5.18 -0.57
CA GLN A 192 24.83 -5.15 -0.06
C GLN A 192 25.37 -6.57 -0.15
N SER A 193 25.94 -6.84 -1.32
CA SER A 193 26.78 -7.98 -1.64
C SER A 193 27.99 -7.96 -0.70
N SER A 194 27.81 -8.58 0.46
CA SER A 194 28.92 -8.97 1.33
C SER A 194 29.26 -10.41 0.96
N SER A 195 30.16 -10.53 0.00
CA SER A 195 30.87 -11.76 -0.32
C SER A 195 31.66 -12.22 0.90
N GLN A 196 31.14 -13.22 1.62
CA GLN A 196 31.97 -14.05 2.49
C GLN A 196 31.87 -15.51 2.08
N SER A 197 33.07 -16.06 1.87
CA SER A 197 33.38 -17.33 1.26
C SER A 197 32.65 -18.52 1.88
N ALA A 198 32.08 -19.33 1.00
CA ALA A 198 31.79 -20.73 1.27
C ALA A 198 33.07 -21.48 1.69
N SER A 199 33.06 -22.06 2.89
CA SER A 199 33.86 -23.25 3.17
C SER A 199 32.93 -24.44 3.23
N ALA A 200 32.99 -25.24 2.17
CA ALA A 200 32.39 -26.55 2.11
C ALA A 200 33.03 -27.44 3.19
N THR A 201 32.22 -28.15 3.97
CA THR A 201 32.66 -29.42 4.55
C THR A 201 31.54 -30.44 4.41
N THR A 202 32.00 -31.58 3.91
CA THR A 202 31.35 -32.78 3.41
C THR A 202 30.38 -33.44 4.37
N SER A 203 29.28 -33.92 3.78
CA SER A 203 28.46 -35.10 4.09
C SER A 203 28.82 -35.93 5.31
N GLU A 204 27.82 -36.25 6.15
CA GLU A 204 27.47 -37.62 6.53
C GLU A 204 25.95 -37.74 6.78
N SER A 205 25.37 -38.82 6.23
CA SER A 205 24.00 -39.29 6.44
C SER A 205 23.98 -40.28 7.61
N PRO A 206 22.90 -40.36 8.41
CA PRO A 206 22.03 -41.54 8.34
C PRO A 206 20.54 -41.12 8.37
N SER A 207 19.69 -41.72 7.53
CA SER A 207 18.98 -42.99 7.70
C SER A 207 17.77 -42.91 8.63
N SER A 208 16.65 -43.28 8.02
CA SER A 208 15.27 -43.26 8.49
C SER A 208 15.04 -43.94 9.84
N THR A 209 14.15 -43.35 10.64
CA THR A 209 13.16 -44.09 11.41
C THR A 209 11.89 -43.25 11.47
N ALA A 210 10.80 -43.80 10.91
CA ALA A 210 9.48 -43.23 10.99
C ALA A 210 8.83 -43.57 12.34
N THR A 211 7.75 -42.82 12.63
CA THR A 211 6.75 -43.04 13.67
C THR A 211 7.06 -42.32 14.98
N GLU A 212 6.47 -41.13 15.17
CA GLU A 212 5.31 -40.96 16.06
C GLU A 212 4.53 -39.68 15.66
N THR A 213 3.22 -39.83 15.58
CA THR A 213 2.24 -38.76 15.61
C THR A 213 2.33 -38.05 16.96
N ASN A 214 3.01 -36.91 17.04
CA ASN A 214 2.90 -35.99 18.17
C ASN A 214 2.37 -34.64 17.64
N LEU A 215 1.03 -34.56 17.60
CA LEU A 215 0.32 -33.36 17.99
C LEU A 215 0.65 -33.13 19.47
N ASP A 216 0.82 -31.88 19.89
CA ASP A 216 1.16 -31.46 21.27
C ASP A 216 2.66 -31.47 21.61
N GLY A 217 3.43 -30.60 20.95
CA GLY A 217 4.74 -30.19 21.44
C GLY A 217 4.77 -28.70 21.69
N ASP A 218 5.01 -28.33 22.94
CA ASP A 218 5.38 -26.99 23.38
C ASP A 218 6.77 -26.62 22.82
N TYR A 219 6.85 -26.35 21.52
CA TYR A 219 8.09 -26.02 20.81
C TYR A 219 8.45 -24.52 20.95
N SER A 220 8.13 -23.93 22.09
CA SER A 220 8.16 -22.48 22.28
C SER A 220 9.50 -21.95 22.78
N GLU A 221 10.46 -22.81 23.17
CA GLU A 221 11.64 -22.36 23.93
C GLU A 221 13.00 -22.91 23.46
N ASP A 222 13.06 -23.89 22.55
CA ASP A 222 14.32 -24.49 22.10
C ASP A 222 14.66 -24.13 20.63
N ASP A 223 15.94 -23.84 20.38
CA ASP A 223 16.52 -23.54 19.05
C ASP A 223 16.72 -24.79 18.17
N GLU A 224 16.15 -25.93 18.54
CA GLU A 224 16.29 -27.15 17.77
C GLU A 224 15.42 -27.11 16.49
N PRO A 225 15.93 -27.63 15.36
CA PRO A 225 15.16 -27.66 14.12
C PRO A 225 13.98 -28.61 14.24
N VAL A 226 12.82 -28.17 13.73
CA VAL A 226 11.60 -28.97 13.75
C VAL A 226 11.34 -29.66 12.42
N ALA A 227 10.57 -30.75 12.46
CA ALA A 227 10.23 -31.50 11.26
C ALA A 227 9.24 -30.73 10.37
N PRO A 228 9.28 -30.95 9.03
CA PRO A 228 8.23 -30.49 8.13
C PRO A 228 6.83 -30.94 8.57
N GLY A 229 5.85 -30.05 8.44
CA GLY A 229 4.48 -30.19 8.93
C GLY A 229 4.23 -29.63 10.33
N THR A 230 5.27 -29.21 11.07
CA THR A 230 5.14 -28.69 12.43
C THR A 230 4.48 -27.30 12.44
N MET A 231 3.56 -27.09 13.39
CA MET A 231 2.93 -25.80 13.68
C MET A 231 3.53 -25.18 14.93
N CYS A 232 4.32 -24.13 14.75
CA CYS A 232 4.94 -23.33 15.80
C CYS A 232 3.95 -22.28 16.34
N GLY A 233 4.04 -21.95 17.63
CA GLY A 233 3.25 -20.88 18.28
C GLY A 233 1.83 -21.25 18.71
N ALA A 234 1.32 -22.42 18.30
CA ALA A 234 -0.03 -22.84 18.63
C ALA A 234 -0.27 -23.04 20.14
N ALA A 235 0.76 -23.49 20.87
CA ALA A 235 0.68 -23.71 22.32
C ALA A 235 1.00 -22.45 23.14
N SER A 236 1.85 -21.56 22.64
CA SER A 236 2.35 -20.37 23.35
C SER A 236 1.55 -19.09 23.09
N GLY A 237 0.66 -19.08 22.10
CA GLY A 237 -0.04 -17.85 21.68
C GLY A 237 0.85 -16.86 20.91
N ASN A 238 2.06 -17.28 20.56
CA ASN A 238 2.98 -16.54 19.70
C ASN A 238 2.55 -16.66 18.22
N THR A 239 3.25 -15.95 17.33
CA THR A 239 2.97 -15.99 15.89
C THR A 239 2.89 -17.42 15.37
N LEU A 240 1.75 -17.75 14.75
CA LEU A 240 1.52 -19.05 14.14
C LEU A 240 2.34 -19.19 12.87
N VAL A 241 3.21 -20.20 12.83
CA VAL A 241 4.03 -20.52 11.66
C VAL A 241 4.02 -22.01 11.42
N LYS A 242 3.81 -22.41 10.17
CA LYS A 242 3.93 -23.79 9.72
C LYS A 242 5.26 -23.96 9.01
N VAL A 243 6.05 -24.93 9.45
CA VAL A 243 7.25 -25.36 8.70
C VAL A 243 6.80 -26.38 7.66
N GLU A 244 6.92 -26.08 6.37
CA GLU A 244 6.47 -26.97 5.30
C GLU A 244 7.60 -27.82 4.71
N SER A 245 8.82 -27.29 4.67
CA SER A 245 10.02 -28.04 4.28
C SER A 245 11.30 -27.42 4.82
N GLY A 246 12.38 -28.20 4.79
CA GLY A 246 13.72 -27.78 5.24
C GLY A 246 13.93 -27.91 6.75
N THR A 247 15.05 -27.35 7.21
CA THR A 247 15.53 -27.47 8.59
C THR A 247 15.56 -26.08 9.23
N VAL A 248 14.56 -25.76 10.05
CA VAL A 248 14.44 -24.46 10.73
C VAL A 248 13.84 -24.67 12.12
N SER A 249 14.29 -23.91 13.13
CA SER A 249 13.69 -23.94 14.47
C SER A 249 12.39 -23.17 14.50
N CYS A 250 11.51 -23.47 15.47
CA CYS A 250 10.28 -22.70 15.63
C CYS A 250 10.55 -21.23 15.95
N LEU A 251 11.56 -20.95 16.78
CA LEU A 251 11.94 -19.59 17.15
C LEU A 251 12.45 -18.80 15.94
N ASP A 252 13.31 -19.39 15.11
CA ASP A 252 13.81 -18.72 13.91
C ASP A 252 12.67 -18.46 12.92
N ALA A 253 11.83 -19.47 12.66
CA ALA A 253 10.70 -19.35 11.74
C ALA A 253 9.71 -18.26 12.18
N GLN A 254 9.41 -18.18 13.47
CA GLN A 254 8.59 -17.12 14.05
C GLN A 254 9.26 -15.75 13.92
N SER A 255 10.54 -15.62 14.26
CA SER A 255 11.25 -14.35 14.18
C SER A 255 11.31 -13.80 12.74
N ILE A 256 11.49 -14.67 11.73
CA ILE A 256 11.50 -14.28 10.32
C ILE A 256 10.13 -13.73 9.90
N ILE A 257 9.04 -14.40 10.31
CA ILE A 257 7.68 -13.95 10.00
C ILE A 257 7.36 -12.64 10.73
N ASP A 258 7.76 -12.50 11.99
CA ASP A 258 7.54 -11.29 12.78
C ASP A 258 8.33 -10.10 12.24
N GLU A 259 9.59 -10.30 11.85
CA GLU A 259 10.41 -9.29 11.21
C GLU A 259 9.81 -8.90 9.84
N TYR A 260 9.40 -9.88 9.02
CA TYR A 260 8.69 -9.60 7.77
C TYR A 260 7.43 -8.76 8.01
N LYS A 261 6.61 -9.09 9.02
CA LYS A 261 5.41 -8.32 9.36
C LYS A 261 5.76 -6.88 9.77
N ALA A 262 6.75 -6.70 10.62
CA ALA A 262 7.21 -5.38 11.07
C ALA A 262 7.76 -4.56 9.89
N THR A 263 8.64 -5.12 9.07
CA THR A 263 9.20 -4.45 7.90
C THR A 263 8.13 -4.16 6.84
N ARG A 264 7.14 -5.05 6.66
CA ARG A 264 6.00 -4.82 5.76
C ARG A 264 5.14 -3.64 6.23
N GLN A 265 4.88 -3.53 7.52
CA GLN A 265 4.18 -2.37 8.06
C GLN A 265 4.93 -1.07 7.74
N GLU A 266 6.26 -1.09 7.88
CA GLU A 266 7.12 0.05 7.58
C GLU A 266 7.30 0.34 6.08
N SER A 267 7.18 -0.68 5.21
CA SER A 267 7.43 -0.60 3.77
C SER A 267 6.17 -0.38 2.92
N GLY A 268 4.98 -0.43 3.53
CA GLY A 268 3.70 -0.27 2.85
C GLY A 268 3.06 -1.62 2.47
N GLY A 269 1.72 -1.65 2.45
CA GLY A 269 0.92 -2.85 2.24
C GLY A 269 0.71 -3.22 0.77
N GLY A 270 0.30 -4.47 0.57
CA GLY A 270 0.00 -5.10 -0.72
C GLY A 270 -0.05 -6.62 -0.57
N ASN A 271 -0.84 -7.29 -1.40
CA ASN A 271 -0.99 -8.74 -1.41
C ASN A 271 0.08 -9.45 -2.27
N THR A 272 1.17 -8.75 -2.60
CA THR A 272 2.33 -9.31 -3.31
C THR A 272 3.66 -8.71 -2.85
N LEU A 273 3.74 -8.18 -1.62
CA LEU A 273 4.97 -7.54 -1.17
C LEU A 273 6.03 -8.61 -0.91
N ALA A 274 6.96 -8.81 -1.85
CA ALA A 274 8.13 -9.65 -1.63
C ALA A 274 9.31 -8.82 -1.12
N MET A 275 9.99 -9.30 -0.08
CA MET A 275 11.22 -8.71 0.44
C MET A 275 12.16 -9.77 0.99
N LEU A 276 13.42 -9.39 1.17
CA LEU A 276 14.41 -10.24 1.82
C LEU A 276 14.47 -9.93 3.32
N VAL A 277 14.27 -10.95 4.16
CA VAL A 277 14.40 -10.88 5.61
C VAL A 277 15.49 -11.84 6.04
N ARG A 278 16.64 -11.33 6.48
CA ARG A 278 17.78 -12.16 6.91
C ARG A 278 18.18 -13.24 5.88
N GLY A 279 18.05 -12.94 4.59
CA GLY A 279 18.35 -13.86 3.49
C GLY A 279 17.17 -14.75 3.05
N TRP A 280 16.04 -14.69 3.74
CA TRP A 280 14.80 -15.37 3.34
C TRP A 280 14.00 -14.50 2.39
N SER A 281 13.49 -15.11 1.31
CA SER A 281 12.54 -14.44 0.42
C SER A 281 11.14 -14.60 1.00
N CYS A 282 10.65 -13.54 1.63
CA CYS A 282 9.32 -13.51 2.23
C CYS A 282 8.36 -12.71 1.36
N SER A 283 7.13 -13.21 1.21
CA SER A 283 6.08 -12.53 0.46
C SER A 283 4.69 -12.77 1.04
N THR A 284 3.79 -11.82 0.80
CA THR A 284 2.35 -12.08 0.91
C THR A 284 1.90 -12.69 -0.42
N PRO A 285 1.33 -13.90 -0.45
CA PRO A 285 0.79 -14.47 -1.67
C PRO A 285 -0.42 -13.68 -2.14
N SER A 286 -0.64 -13.67 -3.46
CA SER A 286 -1.87 -13.11 -4.04
C SER A 286 -3.10 -13.84 -3.47
N ALA A 287 -4.27 -13.20 -3.49
CA ALA A 287 -5.42 -13.75 -2.78
C ALA A 287 -5.90 -15.11 -3.32
N GLY A 288 -5.73 -15.36 -4.63
CA GLY A 288 -5.96 -16.67 -5.23
C GLY A 288 -5.05 -17.73 -4.61
N ARG A 289 -3.75 -17.42 -4.48
CA ARG A 289 -2.77 -18.31 -3.85
C ARG A 289 -3.03 -18.49 -2.36
N ALA A 290 -3.36 -17.42 -1.63
CA ALA A 290 -3.71 -17.51 -0.21
C ALA A 290 -4.93 -18.41 0.04
N SER A 291 -5.90 -18.43 -0.89
CA SER A 291 -7.08 -19.30 -0.81
C SER A 291 -6.75 -20.76 -1.12
N GLU A 292 -5.79 -21.03 -2.00
CA GLU A 292 -5.31 -22.38 -2.31
C GLU A 292 -4.45 -22.96 -1.18
N THR A 293 -3.55 -22.15 -0.60
CA THR A 293 -2.56 -22.60 0.39
C THR A 293 -3.02 -22.43 1.84
N GLY A 294 -3.99 -21.53 2.08
CA GLY A 294 -4.40 -21.15 3.44
C GLY A 294 -3.39 -20.26 4.18
N ALA A 295 -2.39 -19.72 3.47
CA ALA A 295 -1.34 -18.88 4.04
C ALA A 295 -1.49 -17.41 3.61
N SER A 296 -1.32 -16.47 4.54
CA SER A 296 -1.22 -15.03 4.26
C SER A 296 0.21 -14.53 4.12
N ILE A 297 1.20 -15.34 4.53
CA ILE A 297 2.63 -15.07 4.38
C ILE A 297 3.34 -16.37 4.01
N ILE A 298 4.29 -16.27 3.08
CA ILE A 298 5.16 -17.36 2.64
C ILE A 298 6.60 -16.87 2.70
N CYS A 299 7.51 -17.64 3.29
CA CYS A 299 8.94 -17.36 3.29
C CYS A 299 9.75 -18.57 2.83
N ASP A 300 10.66 -18.32 1.88
CA ASP A 300 11.59 -19.30 1.34
C ASP A 300 13.02 -19.01 1.81
N GLY A 301 13.64 -19.99 2.45
CA GLY A 301 14.98 -19.90 3.01
C GLY A 301 16.09 -20.25 2.00
N PRO A 302 17.32 -19.79 2.24
CA PRO A 302 18.45 -20.00 1.33
C PRO A 302 18.90 -21.47 1.22
N GLY A 303 18.54 -22.32 2.19
CA GLY A 303 18.82 -23.76 2.20
C GLY A 303 17.69 -24.62 1.64
N GLY A 304 16.63 -24.00 1.08
CA GLY A 304 15.44 -24.70 0.59
C GLY A 304 14.36 -24.92 1.65
N GLU A 305 14.44 -24.20 2.76
CA GLU A 305 13.39 -24.14 3.77
C GLU A 305 12.15 -23.42 3.23
N HIS A 306 10.96 -23.87 3.63
CA HIS A 306 9.70 -23.24 3.29
C HIS A 306 8.84 -23.13 4.54
N ILE A 307 8.44 -21.91 4.90
CA ILE A 307 7.57 -21.64 6.04
C ILE A 307 6.39 -20.79 5.62
N THR A 308 5.23 -21.02 6.24
CA THR A 308 4.01 -20.27 5.96
C THR A 308 3.33 -19.80 7.24
N ALA A 309 2.64 -18.67 7.17
CA ALA A 309 1.80 -18.18 8.26
C ALA A 309 0.40 -17.83 7.74
N PRO A 310 -0.67 -18.11 8.52
CA PRO A 310 -2.04 -17.78 8.16
C PRO A 310 -2.34 -16.28 8.21
#